data_AF-A0AAU2G6S9-F1
#
_entry.id   AF-A0AAU2G6S9-F1
#
_cell.length_a   1.000
_cell.length_b   1.000
_cell.length_c   1.000
_cell.angle_alpha   90.00
_cell.angle_beta   90.00
_cell.angle_gamma   90.00
#
_symmetry.space_group_name_H-M   'P 1'
#
loop_
_entity.id
_entity.type
_entity.pdbx_description
1 polymer ?
#
loop_
_entity_poly.entity_id
_entity_poly.type
_entity_poly.pdbx_seq_one_letter_code
_entity_poly.pdbx_strand_id
1 'polypeptide(L)' 'MGGTNQEWRLVQKDSGYFSVEARHSGKCLSVSNASTSNGAPLTQFDCVEGTNQHFRLG' A
#
# COMPACT_ATOMS: atom_id res chain seq x y z
N MET A 1 13.09 6.43 -18.59
CA MET A 1 13.84 5.54 -17.68
C MET A 1 12.83 4.62 -16.98
N GLY A 2 13.07 3.31 -16.96
CA GLY A 2 12.15 2.28 -16.44
C GLY A 2 12.66 1.64 -15.15
N GLY A 3 12.58 2.34 -14.02
CA GLY A 3 13.00 1.82 -12.71
C GLY A 3 11.89 1.02 -12.03
N THR A 4 12.26 0.09 -11.15
CA THR A 4 11.29 -0.75 -10.40
C THR A 4 10.52 0.05 -9.34
N ASN A 5 10.83 1.33 -9.14
CA ASN A 5 10.15 2.22 -8.19
C ASN A 5 8.73 2.62 -8.64
N GLN A 6 8.37 2.33 -9.89
CA GLN A 6 7.01 2.51 -10.43
C GLN A 6 6.31 1.19 -10.73
N GLU A 7 6.85 0.08 -10.22
CA GLU A 7 6.26 -1.25 -10.35
C GLU A 7 5.67 -1.69 -9.02
N TRP A 8 4.47 -2.26 -9.08
CA TRP A 8 3.67 -2.60 -7.91
C TRP A 8 3.15 -4.03 -8.02
N ARG A 9 3.18 -4.75 -6.90
CA ARG A 9 2.54 -6.06 -6.75
C ARG A 9 1.27 -5.90 -5.93
N LEU A 10 0.17 -6.43 -6.46
CA LEU A 10 -1.10 -6.51 -5.75
C LEU A 10 -1.17 -7.85 -5.04
N VAL A 11 -1.29 -7.82 -3.72
CA VAL A 11 -1.45 -9.02 -2.89
C VAL A 11 -2.85 -9.03 -2.33
N GLN A 12 -3.64 -10.03 -2.70
CA GLN A 12 -5.02 -10.14 -2.28
C GLN A 12 -5.12 -10.35 -0.76
N LYS A 13 -6.05 -9.62 -0.15
CA LYS A 13 -6.48 -9.74 1.23
C LYS A 13 -7.96 -10.12 1.28
N ASP A 14 -8.50 -10.24 2.47
CA ASP A 14 -9.90 -10.62 2.66
C ASP A 14 -10.87 -9.61 2.05
N SER A 15 -12.07 -10.07 1.70
CA SER A 15 -13.21 -9.21 1.35
C SER A 15 -12.95 -8.19 0.22
N GLY A 16 -12.11 -8.56 -0.76
CA GLY A 16 -11.82 -7.74 -1.95
C GLY A 16 -10.82 -6.60 -1.72
N TYR A 17 -10.09 -6.63 -0.61
CA TYR A 17 -8.98 -5.71 -0.36
C TYR A 17 -7.67 -6.25 -0.91
N PHE A 18 -6.71 -5.36 -1.10
CA PHE A 18 -5.35 -5.66 -1.52
C PHE A 18 -4.33 -4.88 -0.68
N SER A 19 -3.21 -5.53 -0.38
CA SER A 19 -1.97 -4.81 -0.10
C SER A 19 -1.29 -4.45 -1.43
N VAL A 20 -0.73 -3.24 -1.49
CA VAL A 20 -0.04 -2.71 -2.68
C VAL A 20 1.44 -2.60 -2.35
N GLU A 21 2.26 -3.49 -2.89
CA GLU A 21 3.68 -3.61 -2.54
C GLU A 21 4.58 -3.02 -3.62
N ALA A 22 5.51 -2.14 -3.23
CA ALA A 22 6.44 -1.53 -4.16
C ALA A 22 7.59 -2.50 -4.49
N ARG A 23 7.82 -2.81 -5.78
CA ARG A 23 8.84 -3.80 -6.19
C ARG A 23 10.25 -3.43 -5.73
N HIS A 24 10.60 -2.15 -5.80
CA HIS A 24 11.95 -1.69 -5.45
C HIS A 24 12.32 -1.79 -3.97
N SER A 25 11.35 -1.76 -3.05
CA SER A 25 11.59 -1.71 -1.60
C SER A 25 11.04 -2.91 -0.85
N GLY A 26 10.10 -3.65 -1.44
CA GLY A 26 9.35 -4.72 -0.77
C GLY A 26 8.35 -4.22 0.27
N LYS A 27 8.12 -2.90 0.36
CA LYS A 27 7.22 -2.28 1.35
C LYS A 27 5.82 -2.06 0.81
N CYS A 28 4.86 -2.00 1.72
CA CYS A 28 3.46 -1.77 1.42
C CYS A 28 3.13 -0.28 1.40
N LEU A 29 2.25 0.12 0.48
CA LEU A 29 1.55 1.40 0.52
C LEU A 29 0.77 1.46 1.84
N SER A 30 0.90 2.58 2.56
CA SER A 30 0.36 2.73 3.91
C SER A 30 -0.18 4.14 4.09
N VAL A 31 -1.37 4.27 4.67
CA VAL A 31 -1.87 5.58 5.12
C VAL A 31 -1.11 5.98 6.38
N SER A 32 -0.44 7.13 6.34
CA SER A 32 0.41 7.60 7.44
C SER A 32 -0.36 7.71 8.75
N ASN A 33 0.18 7.12 9.83
CA ASN A 33 -0.42 7.08 11.16
C ASN A 33 -1.87 6.54 11.19
N ALA A 34 -2.26 5.71 10.21
CA ALA A 34 -3.64 5.22 10.04
C ALA A 34 -4.70 6.34 10.03
N SER A 35 -4.34 7.53 9.55
CA SER A 35 -5.23 8.69 9.53
C SER A 35 -6.42 8.47 8.60
N THR A 36 -7.61 8.89 9.03
CA THR A 36 -8.84 8.93 8.22
C THR A 36 -9.13 10.32 7.66
N SER A 37 -8.25 11.29 7.91
CA SER A 37 -8.41 12.66 7.44
C SER A 37 -8.20 12.77 5.94
N ASN A 38 -8.97 13.64 5.29
CA ASN A 38 -8.75 13.98 3.89
C ASN A 38 -7.33 14.55 3.69
N GLY A 39 -6.65 14.08 2.64
CA GLY A 39 -5.27 14.48 2.36
C GLY A 39 -4.22 13.77 3.22
N ALA A 40 -4.59 12.72 3.97
CA ALA A 40 -3.62 11.88 4.67
C ALA A 40 -2.54 11.37 3.69
N PRO A 41 -1.24 11.58 3.99
CA PRO A 41 -0.17 11.12 3.11
C PRO A 41 -0.14 9.59 3.01
N LEU A 42 0.18 9.11 1.81
CA LEU A 42 0.56 7.72 1.59
C LEU A 42 2.08 7.58 1.70
N THR A 43 2.53 6.58 2.44
CA THR A 43 3.94 6.27 2.65
C THR A 43 4.21 4.81 2.27
N GLN A 44 5.49 4.43 2.24
CA GLN A 44 5.91 3.04 2.18
C GLN A 44 6.35 2.60 3.58
N PHE A 45 5.70 1.57 4.11
CA PHE A 45 6.02 1.00 5.43
C PHE A 45 6.12 -0.51 5.32
N ASP A 46 6.72 -1.14 6.34
CA ASP A 46 6.77 -2.60 6.40
C ASP A 46 5.35 -3.17 6.30
N CYS A 47 5.22 -4.24 5.53
CA CYS A 47 3.92 -4.88 5.30
C CYS A 47 3.44 -5.52 6.60
N VAL A 48 2.29 -5.08 7.08
CA VAL A 48 1.64 -5.55 8.31
C VAL A 48 0.15 -5.73 8.04
N GLU A 49 -0.55 -6.49 8.88
CA GLU A 49 -1.99 -6.74 8.74
C GLU A 49 -2.88 -5.56 9.21
N GLY A 50 -2.32 -4.34 9.21
CA GLY A 50 -3.05 -3.13 9.56
C GLY A 50 -3.99 -2.70 8.43
N THR A 51 -5.23 -2.36 8.76
CA THR A 51 -6.25 -1.94 7.77
C THR A 51 -5.86 -0.68 6.99
N ASN A 52 -4.93 0.13 7.52
CA ASN A 52 -4.34 1.28 6.83
C ASN A 52 -3.43 0.90 5.64
N GLN A 53 -3.23 -0.40 5.39
CA GLN A 53 -2.51 -0.93 4.21
C GLN A 53 -3.43 -1.75 3.28
N HIS A 54 -4.74 -1.75 3.53
CA HIS A 54 -5.72 -2.49 2.74
C HIS A 54 -6.50 -1.53 1.84
N PHE A 55 -6.27 -1.63 0.53
CA PHE A 55 -6.91 -0.78 -0.47
C PHE A 55 -7.90 -1.60 -1.31
N ARG A 56 -9.04 -0.99 -1.64
CA ARG A 56 -9.91 -1.49 -2.70
C ARG A 56 -9.48 -0.85 -4.01
N LEU A 57 -9.46 -1.67 -5.06
CA LEU A 57 -9.20 -1.22 -6.42
C LEU A 57 -10.57 -1.12 -7.13
N GLY A 58 -10.84 0.05 -7.70
CA GLY A 58 -12.07 0.36 -8.43
C GLY A 58 -11.80 0.64 -9.89
#